data_AF-A0A401UKS8-F1
#
_entry.id   AF-A0A401UKS8-F1
#
_cell.length_a   1.000
_cell.length_b   1.000
_cell.length_c   1.000
_cell.angle_alpha   90.00
_cell.angle_beta   90.00
_cell.angle_gamma   90.00
#
_symmetry.space_group_name_H-M   'P 1'
#
loop_
_entity.id
_entity.type
_entity.pdbx_description
1 polymer ?
#
loop_
_entity_poly.entity_id
_entity_poly.type
_entity_poly.pdbx_seq_one_letter_code
_entity_poly.pdbx_strand_id
1 'polypeptide(L)'
;MFNSIRKRLTFNFALMAAVIILVSTSFSTYQMITGIQNQMKYDGITLSNNIKTDIENIGIGNVDKIQSLVSEAYKHSEGNLYYIGVVSPDKILVAGTSKDAIGQKIDSVELDSVFKGNTASFMNEWQGTAAYNVTVPIKEGENVVSSLSVGISVVNMQNYITNGIIKSIVVGIIILILAIITGTILGRRIAKPIESIKDTVEKIGNGDLTVEYSVTGKDEIGRLAIVSNETTKNLRELVRKIKNIAGSLNNLSQGVSNGGEQVSIASEEIASSVSSVSQEGIKQTEALEDAVRLLEDFSSDLNNVNTKLVKLAQGGEYI
;
A
#
# COMPACT_ATOMS: atom_id res chain seq x y z
N MET A 1 -13.16 12.76 -2.41
CA MET A 1 -12.34 11.93 -1.50
C MET A 1 -10.88 12.00 -1.99
N PHE A 2 -10.06 12.85 -1.38
CA PHE A 2 -8.65 13.20 -1.68
C PHE A 2 -8.12 13.02 -3.12
N ASN A 3 -7.91 14.13 -3.83
CA ASN A 3 -7.43 14.17 -5.23
C ASN A 3 -5.90 14.02 -5.40
N SER A 4 -5.12 13.92 -4.33
CA SER A 4 -3.65 13.80 -4.39
C SER A 4 -3.19 12.64 -3.52
N ILE A 5 -2.21 11.88 -4.01
CA ILE A 5 -1.61 10.72 -3.32
C ILE A 5 -1.08 11.17 -1.96
N ARG A 6 -0.47 12.36 -1.90
CA ARG A 6 0.03 12.97 -0.65
C ARG A 6 -1.05 13.09 0.42
N LYS A 7 -2.23 13.64 0.07
CA LYS A 7 -3.31 13.84 1.05
C LYS A 7 -3.86 12.51 1.55
N ARG A 8 -3.97 11.51 0.66
CA ARG A 8 -4.37 10.14 1.05
C ARG A 8 -3.37 9.51 2.01
N LEU A 9 -2.08 9.66 1.73
CA LEU A 9 -1.03 9.08 2.54
C LEU A 9 -0.99 9.70 3.94
N THR A 10 -0.98 11.03 4.05
CA THR A 10 -1.03 11.72 5.35
C THR A 10 -2.29 11.37 6.14
N PHE A 11 -3.44 11.32 5.47
CA PHE A 11 -4.71 10.93 6.11
C PHE A 11 -4.67 9.49 6.63
N ASN A 12 -4.19 8.53 5.83
CA ASN A 12 -4.10 7.13 6.24
C ASN A 12 -3.15 6.94 7.43
N PHE A 13 -2.01 7.63 7.46
CA PHE A 13 -1.10 7.60 8.60
C PHE A 13 -1.74 8.18 9.86
N ALA A 14 -2.42 9.32 9.75
CA ALA A 14 -3.12 9.93 10.88
C ALA A 14 -4.27 9.03 11.38
N LEU A 15 -5.03 8.41 10.47
CA LEU A 15 -6.11 7.48 10.81
C LEU A 15 -5.57 6.23 11.51
N MET A 16 -4.50 5.62 10.98
CA MET A 16 -3.88 4.45 11.60
C MET A 16 -3.34 4.77 12.98
N ALA A 17 -2.69 5.93 13.15
CA ALA A 17 -2.23 6.41 14.45
C ALA A 17 -3.40 6.62 15.42
N ALA A 18 -4.50 7.24 14.98
CA ALA A 18 -5.67 7.45 15.81
C ALA A 18 -6.28 6.13 16.31
N VAL A 19 -6.39 5.12 15.43
CA VAL A 19 -6.86 3.79 15.82
C VAL A 19 -5.92 3.14 16.83
N ILE A 20 -4.60 3.20 16.60
CA ILE A 20 -3.60 2.66 17.54
C ILE A 20 -3.70 3.34 18.91
N ILE A 21 -3.84 4.68 18.94
CA ILE A 21 -3.97 5.45 20.18
C ILE A 21 -5.24 5.04 20.93
N LEU A 22 -6.37 4.91 20.24
CA LEU A 22 -7.63 4.49 20.86
C LEU A 22 -7.54 3.09 21.45
N VAL A 23 -7.01 2.12 20.69
CA VAL A 23 -6.85 0.74 21.13
C VAL A 23 -5.86 0.67 22.31
N SER A 24 -4.71 1.34 22.20
CA SER A 24 -3.68 1.35 23.24
C SER A 24 -4.17 2.00 24.53
N THR A 25 -4.87 3.14 24.44
CA THR A 25 -5.43 3.84 25.61
C THR A 25 -6.50 3.00 26.29
N SER A 26 -7.38 2.37 25.51
CA SER A 26 -8.42 1.48 26.05
C SER A 26 -7.82 0.27 26.74
N PHE A 27 -6.84 -0.37 26.09
CA PHE A 27 -6.13 -1.52 26.64
C PHE A 27 -5.35 -1.19 27.93
N SER A 28 -4.64 -0.05 27.95
CA SER A 28 -3.91 0.42 29.13
C SER A 28 -4.84 0.75 30.29
N THR A 29 -5.97 1.41 30.02
CA THR A 29 -6.98 1.73 31.05
C THR A 29 -7.61 0.45 31.62
N TYR A 30 -7.94 -0.52 30.76
CA TYR A 30 -8.45 -1.82 31.16
C TYR A 30 -7.47 -2.57 32.08
N GLN A 31 -6.19 -2.62 31.70
CA GLN A 31 -5.15 -3.23 32.53
C GLN A 31 -5.00 -2.52 33.88
N MET A 32 -5.01 -1.19 33.90
CA MET A 32 -4.85 -0.43 35.13
C MET A 32 -6.00 -0.66 36.11
N ILE A 33 -7.25 -0.64 35.63
CA ILE A 33 -8.44 -0.93 36.45
C ILE A 33 -8.39 -2.36 37.01
N THR A 34 -8.08 -3.33 36.15
CA THR A 34 -8.01 -4.74 36.55
C THR A 34 -6.87 -4.97 37.55
N GLY A 35 -5.70 -4.36 37.33
CA GLY A 35 -4.57 -4.42 38.24
C GLY A 35 -4.88 -3.82 39.60
N ILE A 36 -5.55 -2.67 39.61
CA ILE A 36 -6.05 -2.01 40.82
C ILE A 36 -7.03 -2.91 41.58
N GLN A 37 -8.03 -3.47 40.91
CA GLN A 37 -9.01 -4.35 41.56
C GLN A 37 -8.37 -5.60 42.16
N ASN A 38 -7.42 -6.21 41.44
CA ASN A 38 -6.66 -7.34 41.96
C ASN A 38 -5.84 -6.95 43.19
N GLN A 39 -5.18 -5.79 43.17
CA GLN A 39 -4.42 -5.30 44.32
C GLN A 39 -5.35 -5.06 45.52
N MET A 40 -6.47 -4.36 45.33
CA MET A 40 -7.48 -4.14 46.37
C MET A 40 -8.03 -5.44 46.93
N LYS A 41 -8.20 -6.47 46.09
CA LYS A 41 -8.63 -7.81 46.54
C LYS A 41 -7.66 -8.41 47.54
N TYR A 42 -6.37 -8.46 47.20
CA TYR A 42 -5.37 -9.08 48.06
C TYR A 42 -5.11 -8.27 49.33
N ASP A 43 -5.01 -6.95 49.21
CA ASP A 43 -4.83 -6.05 50.35
C ASP A 43 -6.05 -6.11 51.29
N GLY A 44 -7.25 -6.13 50.72
CA GLY A 44 -8.50 -6.26 51.45
C GLY A 44 -8.66 -7.58 52.17
N ILE A 45 -8.30 -8.70 51.54
CA ILE A 45 -8.30 -10.02 52.19
C ILE A 45 -7.33 -10.03 53.37
N THR A 46 -6.12 -9.50 53.18
CA THR A 46 -5.10 -9.43 54.24
C THR A 46 -5.58 -8.61 55.42
N LEU A 47 -6.11 -7.40 55.15
CA LEU A 47 -6.63 -6.51 56.17
C LEU A 47 -7.85 -7.10 56.89
N SER A 48 -8.78 -7.70 56.15
CA SER A 48 -9.95 -8.36 56.71
C SER A 48 -9.56 -9.53 57.60
N ASN A 49 -8.56 -10.33 57.21
CA ASN A 49 -8.08 -11.44 58.03
C ASN A 49 -7.40 -10.97 59.33
N ASN A 50 -6.67 -9.85 59.30
CA ASN A 50 -6.08 -9.27 60.51
C ASN A 50 -7.16 -8.80 61.48
N ILE A 51 -8.12 -7.99 61.01
CA ILE A 51 -9.24 -7.51 61.85
C ILE A 51 -10.11 -8.68 62.34
N LYS A 52 -10.35 -9.67 61.48
CA LYS A 52 -11.06 -10.90 61.85
C LYS A 52 -10.38 -11.59 63.03
N THR A 53 -9.05 -11.75 62.98
CA THR A 53 -8.28 -12.39 64.05
C THR A 53 -8.44 -11.65 65.38
N ASP A 54 -8.42 -10.32 65.35
CA ASP A 54 -8.67 -9.50 66.54
C ASP A 54 -10.10 -9.65 67.08
N ILE A 55 -11.10 -9.74 66.19
CA ILE A 55 -12.49 -10.00 66.59
C ILE A 55 -12.65 -11.39 67.22
N GLU A 56 -12.04 -12.42 66.62
CA GLU A 56 -12.04 -13.80 67.15
C GLU A 56 -11.39 -13.84 68.55
N ASN A 57 -10.32 -13.08 68.78
CA ASN A 57 -9.66 -12.96 70.08
C ASN A 57 -10.50 -12.21 71.13
N ILE A 58 -11.28 -11.19 70.73
CA ILE A 58 -12.18 -10.44 71.62
C ILE A 58 -13.39 -11.29 72.03
N GLY A 59 -13.83 -12.18 71.14
CA GLY A 59 -15.05 -12.97 71.28
C GLY A 59 -16.28 -12.23 70.73
N ILE A 60 -17.04 -12.90 69.87
CA ILE A 60 -18.14 -12.31 69.08
C ILE A 60 -19.29 -11.76 69.95
N GLY A 61 -19.45 -12.29 71.17
CA GLY A 61 -20.43 -11.80 72.13
C GLY A 61 -20.12 -10.41 72.71
N ASN A 62 -18.90 -9.88 72.55
CA ASN A 62 -18.51 -8.58 73.10
C ASN A 62 -18.64 -7.46 72.07
N VAL A 63 -19.88 -7.12 71.73
CA VAL A 63 -20.23 -6.14 70.69
C VAL A 63 -19.59 -4.77 70.95
N ASP A 64 -19.53 -4.31 72.20
CA ASP A 64 -18.95 -3.01 72.55
C ASP A 64 -17.44 -2.92 72.24
N LYS A 65 -16.69 -4.01 72.53
CA LYS A 65 -15.26 -4.08 72.20
C LYS A 65 -15.04 -4.19 70.69
N ILE A 66 -15.86 -4.99 69.99
CA ILE A 66 -15.80 -5.11 68.53
C ILE A 66 -16.10 -3.76 67.87
N GLN A 67 -17.13 -3.05 68.34
CA GLN A 67 -17.46 -1.72 67.86
C GLN A 67 -16.31 -0.73 68.08
N SER A 68 -15.60 -0.82 69.21
CA SER A 68 -14.41 0.00 69.49
C SER A 68 -13.27 -0.30 68.52
N LEU A 69 -12.94 -1.58 68.32
CA LEU A 69 -11.93 -2.04 67.35
C LEU A 69 -12.25 -1.57 65.93
N VAL A 70 -13.50 -1.74 65.48
CA VAL A 70 -13.95 -1.32 64.16
C VAL A 70 -13.82 0.20 63.98
N SER A 71 -14.21 0.97 65.00
CA SER A 71 -14.11 2.44 64.96
C SER A 71 -12.65 2.89 64.91
N GLU A 72 -11.76 2.23 65.65
CA GLU A 72 -10.34 2.51 65.68
C GLU A 72 -9.64 2.15 64.36
N ALA A 73 -9.92 0.97 63.80
CA ALA A 73 -9.38 0.52 62.52
C ALA A 73 -9.82 1.44 61.37
N TYR A 74 -11.08 1.88 61.38
CA TYR A 74 -11.58 2.86 60.41
C TYR A 74 -10.83 4.20 60.51
N LYS A 75 -10.66 4.72 61.74
CA LYS A 75 -9.96 5.99 61.97
C LYS A 75 -8.49 5.93 61.56
N HIS A 76 -7.80 4.83 61.85
CA HIS A 76 -6.39 4.62 61.48
C HIS A 76 -6.19 4.32 59.99
N SER A 77 -7.26 4.04 59.23
CA SER A 77 -7.14 3.80 57.79
C SER A 77 -6.81 5.06 56.97
N GLU A 78 -6.89 6.25 57.58
CA GLU A 78 -6.64 7.54 56.93
C GLU A 78 -7.43 7.73 55.61
N GLY A 79 -8.67 7.22 55.57
CA GLY A 79 -9.56 7.33 54.42
C GLY A 79 -9.36 6.27 53.34
N ASN A 80 -8.48 5.29 53.55
CA ASN A 80 -8.32 4.13 52.66
C ASN A 80 -9.44 3.11 52.82
N LEU A 81 -10.14 3.11 53.96
CA LEU A 81 -11.38 2.37 54.15
C LEU A 81 -12.58 3.30 54.07
N TYR A 82 -13.63 2.84 53.40
CA TYR A 82 -14.90 3.52 53.31
C TYR A 82 -15.87 3.04 54.40
N TYR A 83 -15.90 1.74 54.69
CA TYR A 83 -16.61 1.19 55.86
C TYR A 83 -15.97 -0.12 56.33
N ILE A 84 -16.26 -0.45 57.58
CA ILE A 84 -16.08 -1.78 58.15
C ILE A 84 -17.42 -2.16 58.79
N GLY A 85 -17.85 -3.41 58.62
CA GLY A 85 -19.11 -3.90 59.16
C GLY A 85 -19.00 -5.37 59.56
N VAL A 86 -19.57 -5.70 60.71
CA VAL A 86 -19.72 -7.07 61.20
C VAL A 86 -21.20 -7.42 61.11
N VAL A 87 -21.51 -8.52 60.43
CA VAL A 87 -22.89 -8.90 60.08
C VAL A 87 -23.20 -10.28 60.65
N SER A 88 -24.38 -10.43 61.27
CA SER A 88 -24.86 -11.69 61.81
C SER A 88 -25.38 -12.65 60.72
N PRO A 89 -25.58 -13.95 61.01
CA PRO A 89 -26.16 -14.90 60.06
C PRO A 89 -27.56 -14.49 59.53
N ASP A 90 -28.32 -13.73 60.33
CA ASP A 90 -29.61 -13.15 59.92
C ASP A 90 -29.48 -11.94 58.98
N LYS A 91 -28.25 -11.66 58.53
CA LYS A 91 -27.83 -10.51 57.72
C LYS A 91 -28.07 -9.16 58.41
N ILE A 92 -27.95 -9.09 59.73
CA ILE A 92 -28.11 -7.84 60.49
C ILE A 92 -26.73 -7.26 60.81
N LEU A 93 -26.52 -5.95 60.56
CA LEU A 93 -25.29 -5.27 60.95
C LEU A 93 -25.21 -5.16 62.49
N VAL A 94 -24.26 -5.85 63.12
CA VAL A 94 -24.11 -5.89 64.58
C VAL A 94 -23.08 -4.89 65.12
N ALA A 95 -22.07 -4.57 64.31
CA ALA A 95 -21.08 -3.54 64.59
C ALA A 95 -20.60 -2.94 63.27
N GLY A 96 -20.22 -1.67 63.25
CA GLY A 96 -19.79 -1.05 62.01
C GLY A 96 -19.33 0.39 62.14
N THR A 97 -18.72 0.92 61.08
CA THR A 97 -18.29 2.31 61.00
C THR A 97 -19.45 3.30 61.13
N SER A 98 -20.61 2.99 60.54
CA SER A 98 -21.82 3.81 60.63
C SER A 98 -22.70 3.33 61.77
N LYS A 99 -22.73 4.08 62.87
CA LYS A 99 -23.56 3.73 64.05
C LYS A 99 -25.04 3.71 63.73
N ASP A 100 -25.51 4.61 62.86
CA ASP A 100 -26.92 4.71 62.47
C ASP A 100 -27.38 3.52 61.60
N ALA A 101 -26.43 2.76 61.04
CA ALA A 101 -26.70 1.56 60.25
C ALA A 101 -26.77 0.28 61.11
N ILE A 102 -26.35 0.33 62.38
CA ILE A 102 -26.38 -0.85 63.26
C ILE A 102 -27.83 -1.28 63.50
N GLY A 103 -28.08 -2.59 63.43
CA GLY A 103 -29.42 -3.18 63.51
C GLY A 103 -30.18 -3.22 62.18
N GLN A 104 -29.65 -2.59 61.11
CA GLN A 104 -30.26 -2.69 59.79
C GLN A 104 -29.91 -4.02 59.11
N LYS A 105 -30.84 -4.52 58.29
CA LYS A 105 -30.63 -5.71 57.47
C LYS A 105 -29.81 -5.34 56.24
N ILE A 106 -28.74 -6.08 56.00
CA ILE A 106 -27.86 -5.94 54.84
C ILE A 106 -28.35 -6.87 53.73
N ASP A 107 -28.87 -6.29 52.67
CA ASP A 107 -29.29 -7.05 51.50
C ASP A 107 -28.11 -7.23 50.53
N SER A 108 -27.44 -8.38 50.63
CA SER A 108 -26.37 -8.79 49.73
C SER A 108 -26.44 -10.30 49.49
N VAL A 109 -26.37 -10.67 48.21
CA VAL A 109 -26.38 -12.07 47.74
C VAL A 109 -25.03 -12.74 48.06
N GLU A 110 -23.96 -11.96 48.08
CA GLU A 110 -22.60 -12.42 48.33
C GLU A 110 -22.43 -12.93 49.77
N LEU A 111 -23.20 -12.39 50.72
CA LEU A 111 -23.23 -12.87 52.11
C LEU A 111 -23.67 -14.35 52.21
N ASP A 112 -24.54 -14.84 51.32
CA ASP A 112 -24.98 -16.25 51.34
C ASP A 112 -23.81 -17.21 51.05
N SER A 113 -22.85 -16.78 50.23
CA SER A 113 -21.62 -17.53 49.98
C SER A 113 -20.67 -17.44 51.18
N VAL A 114 -20.60 -16.27 51.83
CA VAL A 114 -19.73 -16.06 52.98
C VAL A 114 -20.17 -16.91 54.17
N PHE A 115 -21.47 -17.00 54.46
CA PHE A 115 -21.98 -17.85 55.53
C PHE A 115 -21.83 -19.36 55.25
N LYS A 116 -21.50 -19.76 54.01
CA LYS A 116 -21.04 -21.12 53.66
C LYS A 116 -19.53 -21.32 53.87
N GLY A 117 -18.82 -20.29 54.34
CA GLY A 117 -17.39 -20.33 54.64
C GLY A 117 -16.47 -19.79 53.55
N ASN A 118 -17.01 -19.20 52.47
CA ASN A 118 -16.20 -18.62 51.40
C ASN A 118 -15.82 -17.16 51.69
N THR A 119 -14.75 -16.68 51.08
CA THR A 119 -14.46 -15.23 51.02
C THR A 119 -15.10 -14.65 49.76
N ALA A 120 -15.78 -13.52 49.90
CA ALA A 120 -16.34 -12.78 48.77
C ALA A 120 -15.58 -11.48 48.57
N SER A 121 -15.38 -11.09 47.31
CA SER A 121 -14.78 -9.80 46.95
C SER A 121 -15.47 -9.24 45.72
N PHE A 122 -16.02 -8.03 45.81
CA PHE A 122 -16.84 -7.45 44.75
C PHE A 122 -16.88 -5.92 44.86
N MET A 123 -17.16 -5.26 43.75
CA MET A 123 -17.51 -3.83 43.76
C MET A 123 -18.95 -3.69 44.27
N ASN A 124 -19.15 -2.81 45.24
CA ASN A 124 -20.48 -2.43 45.68
C ASN A 124 -20.57 -0.91 45.89
N GLU A 125 -21.79 -0.44 46.07
CA GLU A 125 -22.07 0.94 46.44
C GLU A 125 -22.71 0.94 47.82
N TRP A 126 -22.11 1.69 48.74
CA TRP A 126 -22.64 1.81 50.10
C TRP A 126 -22.91 3.29 50.38
N GLN A 127 -24.16 3.63 50.71
CA GLN A 127 -24.59 5.02 50.96
C GLN A 127 -24.18 6.01 49.83
N GLY A 128 -24.28 5.60 48.57
CA GLY A 128 -24.00 6.47 47.42
C GLY A 128 -22.53 6.58 47.00
N THR A 129 -21.62 5.82 47.63
CA THR A 129 -20.20 5.82 47.27
C THR A 129 -19.75 4.40 46.93
N ALA A 130 -19.05 4.26 45.81
CA ALA A 130 -18.47 2.99 45.39
C ALA A 130 -17.31 2.58 46.31
N ALA A 131 -17.24 1.29 46.65
CA ALA A 131 -16.14 0.70 47.39
C ALA A 131 -15.83 -0.69 46.82
N TYR A 132 -14.58 -1.13 46.99
CA TYR A 132 -14.22 -2.53 46.75
C TYR A 132 -14.43 -3.28 48.06
N ASN A 133 -15.51 -4.05 48.14
CA ASN A 133 -15.84 -4.82 49.33
C ASN A 133 -15.10 -6.16 49.33
N VAL A 134 -14.47 -6.45 50.46
CA VAL A 134 -14.00 -7.79 50.81
C VAL A 134 -14.77 -8.23 52.04
N THR A 135 -15.37 -9.41 51.98
CA THR A 135 -16.09 -10.00 53.10
C THR A 135 -15.52 -11.38 53.42
N VAL A 136 -15.11 -11.56 54.68
CA VAL A 136 -14.54 -12.81 55.21
C VAL A 136 -15.44 -13.40 56.29
N PRO A 137 -15.54 -14.74 56.39
CA PRO A 137 -16.32 -15.40 57.44
C PRO A 137 -15.53 -15.43 58.75
N ILE A 138 -16.23 -15.12 59.85
CA ILE A 138 -15.76 -15.27 61.22
C ILE A 138 -16.30 -16.60 61.75
N LYS A 139 -15.42 -17.46 62.27
CA LYS A 139 -15.79 -18.81 62.70
C LYS A 139 -15.56 -19.01 64.18
N GLU A 140 -16.42 -19.80 64.81
CA GLU A 140 -16.22 -20.33 66.15
C GLU A 140 -16.30 -21.87 66.04
N GLY A 141 -15.14 -22.52 66.09
CA GLY A 141 -15.02 -23.92 65.67
C GLY A 141 -15.28 -24.09 64.17
N GLU A 142 -16.18 -25.01 63.81
CA GLU A 142 -16.56 -25.27 62.41
C GLU A 142 -17.68 -24.35 61.89
N ASN A 143 -18.38 -23.65 62.78
CA ASN A 143 -19.56 -22.86 62.44
C ASN A 143 -19.20 -21.42 62.07
N VAL A 144 -19.76 -20.91 60.98
CA VAL A 144 -19.70 -19.49 60.64
C VAL A 144 -20.74 -18.75 61.48
N VAL A 145 -20.26 -17.89 62.37
CA VAL A 145 -21.07 -17.22 63.40
C VAL A 145 -21.27 -15.75 63.09
N SER A 146 -20.44 -15.16 62.23
CA SER A 146 -20.60 -13.80 61.72
C SER A 146 -19.76 -13.61 60.44
N SER A 147 -19.89 -12.48 59.76
CA SER A 147 -19.01 -12.07 58.67
C SER A 147 -18.45 -10.68 58.92
N LEU A 148 -17.20 -10.46 58.53
CA LEU A 148 -16.56 -9.15 58.51
C LEU A 148 -16.49 -8.65 57.07
N SER A 149 -17.13 -7.52 56.82
CA SER A 149 -17.10 -6.79 55.55
C SER A 149 -16.21 -5.55 55.70
N VAL A 150 -15.20 -5.43 54.85
CA VAL A 150 -14.32 -4.25 54.75
C VAL A 150 -14.50 -3.65 53.35
N GLY A 151 -15.00 -2.42 53.28
CA GLY A 151 -15.11 -1.64 52.06
C GLY A 151 -13.88 -0.75 51.88
N ILE A 152 -13.05 -1.02 50.88
CA ILE A 152 -11.88 -0.20 50.55
C ILE A 152 -12.32 0.96 49.65
N SER A 153 -11.86 2.16 49.98
CA SER A 153 -12.16 3.39 49.23
C SER A 153 -11.50 3.38 47.85
N VAL A 154 -12.31 3.59 46.80
CA VAL A 154 -11.80 3.82 45.43
C VAL A 154 -11.51 5.29 45.15
N VAL A 155 -11.93 6.21 46.03
CA VAL A 155 -11.85 7.66 45.80
C VAL A 155 -10.39 8.11 45.72
N ASN A 156 -9.53 7.64 46.63
CA ASN A 156 -8.10 7.94 46.60
C ASN A 156 -7.41 7.40 45.34
N MET A 157 -7.98 6.34 44.73
CA MET A 157 -7.48 5.73 43.50
C MET A 157 -7.89 6.50 42.25
N GLN A 158 -8.94 7.33 42.33
CA GLN A 158 -9.43 8.10 41.20
C GLN A 158 -8.39 9.11 40.68
N ASN A 159 -7.51 9.61 41.55
CA ASN A 159 -6.39 10.46 41.16
C ASN A 159 -5.34 9.68 40.36
N TYR A 160 -5.03 8.44 40.75
CA TYR A 160 -4.12 7.57 40.00
C TYR A 160 -4.72 7.22 38.64
N ILE A 161 -6.02 6.92 38.59
CA ILE A 161 -6.71 6.60 37.35
C ILE A 161 -6.73 7.80 36.39
N THR A 162 -7.16 8.96 36.89
CA THR A 162 -7.21 10.20 36.11
C THR A 162 -5.84 10.61 35.61
N ASN A 163 -4.81 10.54 36.45
CA ASN A 163 -3.43 10.84 36.05
C ASN A 163 -2.90 9.86 35.00
N GLY A 164 -3.24 8.57 35.12
CA GLY A 164 -2.93 7.56 34.12
C GLY A 164 -3.57 7.89 32.76
N ILE A 165 -4.86 8.23 32.76
CA ILE A 165 -5.60 8.62 31.55
C ILE A 165 -4.98 9.87 30.92
N ILE A 166 -4.70 10.92 31.70
CA ILE A 166 -4.08 12.16 31.20
C ILE A 166 -2.73 11.87 30.56
N LYS A 167 -1.87 11.07 31.22
CA LYS A 167 -0.56 10.68 30.65
C LYS A 167 -0.73 9.91 29.34
N SER A 168 -1.67 8.97 29.26
CA SER A 168 -1.97 8.22 28.03
C SER A 168 -2.46 9.14 26.90
N ILE A 169 -3.29 10.14 27.20
CA ILE A 169 -3.74 11.14 26.21
C ILE A 169 -2.57 11.98 25.72
N VAL A 170 -1.69 12.46 26.62
CA VAL A 170 -0.51 13.25 26.25
C VAL A 170 0.41 12.46 25.32
N VAL A 171 0.70 11.20 25.66
CA VAL A 171 1.49 10.31 24.79
C VAL A 171 0.78 10.10 23.45
N GLY A 172 -0.54 9.89 23.45
CA GLY A 172 -1.34 9.77 22.24
C GLY A 172 -1.24 10.99 21.33
N ILE A 173 -1.33 12.20 21.88
CA ILE A 173 -1.18 13.46 21.13
C ILE A 173 0.22 13.55 20.50
N ILE A 174 1.28 13.19 21.23
CA ILE A 174 2.65 13.17 20.70
C ILE A 174 2.76 12.20 19.52
N ILE A 175 2.22 10.98 19.66
CA ILE A 175 2.20 9.98 18.58
C ILE A 175 1.44 10.50 17.36
N LEU A 176 0.29 11.15 17.56
CA LEU A 176 -0.50 11.73 16.48
C LEU A 176 0.26 12.82 15.73
N ILE A 177 0.94 13.71 16.45
CA ILE A 177 1.80 14.76 15.85
C ILE A 177 2.92 14.11 15.03
N LEU A 178 3.61 13.10 15.58
CA LEU A 178 4.65 12.37 14.87
C LEU A 178 4.13 11.67 13.62
N ALA A 179 2.93 11.08 13.66
CA ALA A 179 2.28 10.47 12.50
C ALA A 179 1.96 11.48 11.40
N ILE A 180 1.49 12.67 11.76
CA ILE A 180 1.23 13.76 10.80
C ILE A 180 2.54 14.26 10.18
N ILE A 181 3.59 14.45 10.99
CA ILE A 181 4.91 14.89 10.53
C ILE A 181 5.50 13.87 9.55
N THR A 182 5.57 12.60 9.94
CA THR A 182 6.11 11.51 9.11
C THR A 182 5.28 11.31 7.85
N GLY A 183 3.95 11.30 7.94
CA GLY A 183 3.06 11.23 6.80
C GLY A 183 3.24 12.40 5.82
N THR A 184 3.55 13.60 6.32
CA THR A 184 3.85 14.77 5.48
C THR A 184 5.22 14.64 4.80
N ILE A 185 6.24 14.17 5.53
CA ILE A 185 7.60 13.96 5.00
C ILE A 185 7.57 12.90 3.90
N LEU A 186 6.95 11.73 4.15
CA LEU A 186 6.81 10.66 3.17
C LEU A 186 6.02 11.12 1.95
N GLY A 187 4.93 11.85 2.15
CA GLY A 187 4.16 12.44 1.06
C GLY A 187 4.97 13.41 0.19
N ARG A 188 5.96 14.12 0.75
CA ARG A 188 6.84 15.01 -0.01
C ARG A 188 8.02 14.28 -0.67
N ARG A 189 8.58 13.27 -0.02
CA ARG A 189 9.77 12.54 -0.52
C ARG A 189 9.45 11.41 -1.48
N ILE A 190 8.25 10.82 -1.41
CA ILE A 190 7.86 9.68 -2.24
C ILE A 190 6.77 10.09 -3.23
N ALA A 191 5.60 10.52 -2.72
CA ALA A 191 4.45 10.74 -3.59
C ALA A 191 4.68 11.87 -4.61
N LYS A 192 5.32 12.97 -4.22
CA LYS A 192 5.57 14.10 -5.12
C LYS A 192 6.53 13.74 -6.28
N PRO A 193 7.70 13.12 -6.05
CA PRO A 193 8.54 12.64 -7.16
C PRO A 193 7.84 11.61 -8.06
N ILE A 194 7.03 10.70 -7.51
CA ILE A 194 6.26 9.73 -8.30
C ILE A 194 5.22 10.42 -9.19
N GLU A 195 4.47 11.40 -8.66
CA GLU A 195 3.55 12.22 -9.46
C GLU A 195 4.32 12.94 -10.60
N SER A 196 5.50 13.50 -10.32
CA SER A 196 6.34 14.14 -11.35
C SER A 196 6.84 13.16 -12.43
N ILE A 197 7.21 11.93 -12.04
CA ILE A 197 7.62 10.88 -12.99
C ILE A 197 6.43 10.48 -13.86
N LYS A 198 5.25 10.26 -13.28
CA LYS A 198 4.00 9.96 -14.00
C LYS A 198 3.73 11.01 -15.08
N ASP A 199 3.75 12.29 -14.71
CA ASP A 199 3.47 13.38 -15.64
C ASP A 199 4.50 13.46 -16.78
N THR A 200 5.76 13.12 -16.50
CA THR A 200 6.83 13.09 -17.51
C THR A 200 6.68 11.90 -18.46
N VAL A 201 6.35 10.72 -17.94
CA VAL A 201 6.04 9.53 -18.76
C VAL A 201 4.86 9.81 -19.69
N GLU A 202 3.81 10.47 -19.21
CA GLU A 202 2.64 10.80 -20.04
C GLU A 202 3.01 11.73 -21.21
N LYS A 203 3.90 12.72 -21.00
CA LYS A 203 4.41 13.58 -22.07
C LYS A 203 5.24 12.81 -23.10
N ILE A 204 6.13 11.93 -22.64
CA ILE A 204 6.91 11.04 -23.52
C ILE A 204 5.99 10.12 -24.33
N GLY A 205 4.94 9.57 -23.70
CA GLY A 205 3.93 8.75 -24.37
C GLY A 205 3.16 9.51 -25.47
N ASN A 206 3.01 10.83 -25.31
CA ASN A 206 2.43 11.71 -26.32
C ASN A 206 3.45 12.18 -27.39
N GLY A 207 4.67 11.64 -27.39
CA GLY A 207 5.71 11.91 -28.38
C GLY A 207 6.64 13.08 -28.05
N ASP A 208 6.46 13.75 -26.91
CA ASP A 208 7.39 14.79 -26.47
C ASP A 208 8.62 14.14 -25.80
N LEU A 209 9.64 13.86 -26.61
CA LEU A 209 10.94 13.34 -26.15
C LEU A 209 11.90 14.45 -25.71
N THR A 210 11.45 15.70 -25.52
CA THR A 210 12.28 16.83 -25.08
C THR A 210 12.29 17.00 -23.56
N VAL A 211 11.32 16.42 -22.86
CA VAL A 211 11.22 16.45 -21.40
C VAL A 211 12.28 15.57 -20.72
N GLU A 212 12.59 15.91 -19.48
CA GLU A 212 13.54 15.18 -18.64
C GLU A 212 12.95 14.92 -17.25
N TYR A 213 13.28 13.76 -16.70
CA TYR A 213 12.93 13.41 -15.32
C TYR A 213 13.81 14.18 -14.36
N SER A 214 13.20 14.90 -13.42
CA SER A 214 13.93 15.59 -12.36
C SER A 214 14.55 14.56 -11.41
N VAL A 215 15.89 14.49 -11.37
CA VAL A 215 16.61 13.61 -10.44
C VAL A 215 16.67 14.26 -9.07
N THR A 216 15.79 13.84 -8.17
CA THR A 216 15.81 14.26 -6.77
C THR A 216 16.16 13.09 -5.86
N GLY A 217 17.18 13.25 -5.03
CA GLY A 217 17.61 12.22 -4.07
C GLY A 217 18.62 11.22 -4.63
N LYS A 218 19.11 10.35 -3.74
CA LYS A 218 20.06 9.26 -4.04
C LYS A 218 19.46 7.88 -3.75
N ASP A 219 18.14 7.83 -3.58
CA ASP A 219 17.37 6.63 -3.28
C ASP A 219 16.87 5.94 -4.56
N GLU A 220 16.00 4.95 -4.41
CA GLU A 220 15.40 4.19 -5.50
C GLU A 220 14.61 5.08 -6.47
N ILE A 221 14.03 6.17 -5.98
CA ILE A 221 13.27 7.12 -6.80
C ILE A 221 14.22 7.97 -7.65
N GLY A 222 15.32 8.43 -7.06
CA GLY A 222 16.39 9.10 -7.80
C GLY A 222 17.01 8.20 -8.88
N ARG A 223 17.27 6.93 -8.55
CA ARG A 223 17.79 5.94 -9.51
C ARG A 223 16.81 5.66 -10.64
N LEU A 224 15.51 5.57 -10.35
CA LEU A 224 14.47 5.43 -11.37
C LEU A 224 14.48 6.61 -12.34
N ALA A 225 14.55 7.85 -11.84
CA ALA A 225 14.63 9.04 -12.69
C ALA A 225 15.87 9.02 -13.62
N ILE A 226 17.02 8.57 -13.13
CA ILE A 226 18.25 8.44 -13.94
C ILE A 226 18.05 7.44 -15.08
N VAL A 227 17.56 6.23 -14.78
CA VAL A 227 17.33 5.18 -15.80
C VAL A 227 16.26 5.61 -16.80
N SER A 228 15.22 6.32 -16.35
CA SER A 228 14.17 6.85 -17.24
C SER A 228 14.71 7.95 -18.18
N ASN A 229 15.64 8.78 -17.72
CA ASN A 229 16.35 9.75 -18.58
C ASN A 229 17.20 9.05 -19.65
N GLU A 230 17.96 8.02 -19.27
CA GLU A 230 18.74 7.21 -20.22
C GLU A 230 17.85 6.55 -21.28
N THR A 231 16.70 6.01 -20.85
CA THR A 231 15.70 5.44 -21.77
C THR A 231 15.18 6.49 -22.75
N THR A 232 14.85 7.69 -22.28
CA THR A 232 14.37 8.80 -23.13
C THR A 232 15.42 9.23 -24.14
N LYS A 233 16.70 9.27 -23.72
CA LYS A 233 17.82 9.53 -24.61
C LYS A 233 17.92 8.48 -25.72
N ASN A 234 17.84 7.20 -25.38
CA ASN A 234 17.89 6.10 -26.35
C ASN A 234 16.72 6.16 -27.35
N LEU A 235 15.51 6.51 -26.89
CA LEU A 235 14.36 6.76 -27.77
C LEU A 235 14.62 7.93 -28.73
N ARG A 236 15.17 9.04 -28.24
CA ARG A 236 15.52 10.20 -29.06
C ARG A 236 16.56 9.85 -30.14
N GLU A 237 17.55 9.03 -29.79
CA GLU A 237 18.54 8.51 -30.74
C GLU A 237 17.93 7.59 -31.79
N LEU A 238 17.00 6.71 -31.39
CA LEU A 238 16.26 5.85 -32.31
C LEU A 238 15.45 6.67 -33.32
N VAL A 239 14.70 7.67 -32.85
CA VAL A 239 13.93 8.57 -33.72
C VAL A 239 14.84 9.32 -34.70
N ARG A 240 16.02 9.79 -34.25
CA ARG A 240 17.02 10.42 -35.14
C ARG A 240 17.52 9.44 -36.22
N LYS A 241 17.81 8.19 -35.85
CA LYS A 241 18.23 7.15 -36.82
C LYS A 241 17.14 6.90 -37.86
N ILE A 242 15.88 6.76 -37.43
CA ILE A 242 14.72 6.59 -38.34
C ILE A 242 14.62 7.78 -39.29
N LYS A 243 14.74 9.02 -38.79
CA LYS A 243 14.71 10.22 -39.63
C LYS A 243 15.82 10.23 -40.69
N ASN A 244 17.03 9.83 -40.32
CA ASN A 244 18.15 9.75 -41.25
C ASN A 244 17.91 8.68 -42.33
N ILE A 245 17.41 7.50 -41.94
CA ILE A 245 17.08 6.42 -42.88
C ILE A 245 15.98 6.87 -43.84
N ALA A 246 14.93 7.54 -43.35
CA ALA A 246 13.87 8.08 -44.19
C ALA A 246 14.39 9.13 -45.19
N GLY A 247 15.33 9.99 -44.78
CA GLY A 247 16.00 10.94 -45.67
C GLY A 247 16.82 10.25 -46.76
N SER A 248 17.62 9.24 -46.40
CA SER A 248 18.38 8.45 -47.37
C SER A 248 17.46 7.69 -48.33
N LEU A 249 16.35 7.13 -47.83
CA LEU A 249 15.36 6.45 -48.65
C LEU A 249 14.71 7.41 -49.66
N ASN A 250 14.34 8.62 -49.22
CA ASN A 250 13.81 9.65 -50.11
C ASN A 250 14.79 10.01 -51.24
N ASN A 251 16.08 10.18 -50.91
CA ASN A 251 17.11 10.44 -51.91
C ASN A 251 17.30 9.27 -52.89
N LEU A 252 17.27 8.03 -52.39
CA LEU A 252 17.35 6.83 -53.22
C LEU A 252 16.16 6.73 -54.17
N SER A 253 14.94 6.95 -53.68
CA SER A 253 13.72 6.96 -54.50
C SER A 253 13.79 8.00 -55.62
N GLN A 254 14.34 9.20 -55.35
CA GLN A 254 14.56 10.21 -56.38
C GLN A 254 15.57 9.74 -57.43
N GLY A 255 16.68 9.11 -57.01
CA GLY A 255 17.67 8.56 -57.92
C GLY A 255 17.10 7.45 -58.83
N VAL A 256 16.28 6.56 -58.26
CA VAL A 256 15.58 5.50 -59.02
C VAL A 256 14.59 6.09 -60.01
N SER A 257 13.82 7.12 -59.61
CA SER A 257 12.89 7.81 -60.51
C SER A 257 13.62 8.41 -61.72
N ASN A 258 14.71 9.14 -61.47
CA ASN A 258 15.51 9.78 -62.53
C ASN A 258 16.17 8.73 -63.44
N GLY A 259 16.67 7.63 -62.86
CA GLY A 259 17.23 6.51 -63.64
C GLY A 259 16.17 5.81 -64.50
N GLY A 260 14.95 5.64 -63.99
CA GLY A 260 13.82 5.10 -64.74
C GLY A 260 13.44 5.99 -65.93
N GLU A 261 13.46 7.31 -65.76
CA GLU A 261 13.24 8.27 -66.85
C GLU A 261 14.31 8.15 -67.94
N GLN A 262 15.59 8.07 -67.56
CA GLN A 262 16.68 7.86 -68.52
C GLN A 262 16.55 6.54 -69.28
N VAL A 263 16.18 5.46 -68.59
CA VAL A 263 15.93 4.15 -69.23
C VAL A 263 14.77 4.22 -70.21
N SER A 264 13.71 4.97 -69.89
CA SER A 264 12.58 5.20 -70.81
C SER A 264 13.04 5.90 -72.09
N ILE A 265 13.79 6.99 -71.96
CA ILE A 265 14.35 7.75 -73.09
C ILE A 265 15.25 6.87 -73.96
N ALA A 266 16.18 6.13 -73.35
CA ALA A 266 17.07 5.23 -74.08
C ALA A 266 16.30 4.10 -74.80
N SER A 267 15.21 3.60 -74.19
CA SER A 267 14.35 2.59 -74.81
C SER A 267 13.60 3.14 -76.02
N GLU A 268 13.14 4.40 -75.98
CA GLU A 268 12.55 5.09 -77.13
C GLU A 268 13.56 5.27 -78.27
N GLU A 269 14.80 5.66 -77.96
CA GLU A 269 15.88 5.80 -78.95
C GLU A 269 16.28 4.46 -79.59
N ILE A 270 16.37 3.39 -78.80
CA ILE A 270 16.61 2.02 -79.30
C ILE A 270 15.46 1.59 -80.20
N ALA A 271 14.20 1.79 -79.79
CA ALA A 271 13.04 1.42 -80.59
C ALA A 271 13.05 2.16 -81.94
N SER A 272 13.38 3.46 -81.93
CA SER A 272 13.55 4.26 -83.15
C SER A 272 14.67 3.70 -84.04
N SER A 273 15.83 3.38 -83.46
CA SER A 273 16.97 2.83 -84.20
C SER A 273 16.66 1.47 -84.83
N VAL A 274 15.98 0.58 -84.09
CA VAL A 274 15.51 -0.72 -84.60
C VAL A 274 14.54 -0.51 -85.77
N SER A 275 13.63 0.47 -85.67
CA SER A 275 12.74 0.83 -86.77
C SER A 275 13.50 1.27 -88.02
N SER A 276 14.51 2.14 -87.86
CA SER A 276 15.37 2.57 -88.97
C SER A 276 16.16 1.43 -89.59
N VAL A 277 16.76 0.54 -88.78
CA VAL A 277 17.47 -0.65 -89.28
C VAL A 277 16.52 -1.57 -90.06
N SER A 278 15.30 -1.76 -89.56
CA SER A 278 14.29 -2.55 -90.28
C SER A 278 13.94 -1.94 -91.63
N GLN A 279 13.78 -0.61 -91.72
CA GLN A 279 13.53 0.07 -93.00
C GLN A 279 14.71 -0.06 -93.95
N GLU A 280 15.94 0.07 -93.45
CA GLU A 280 17.14 -0.07 -94.29
C GLU A 280 17.34 -1.52 -94.77
N GLY A 281 17.01 -2.51 -93.94
CA GLY A 281 16.99 -3.92 -94.34
C GLY A 281 15.98 -4.22 -95.47
N ILE A 282 14.82 -3.56 -95.47
CA ILE A 282 13.86 -3.64 -96.59
C ILE A 282 14.50 -3.10 -97.87
N LYS A 283 15.11 -1.90 -97.83
CA LYS A 283 15.81 -1.33 -99.00
C LYS A 283 16.96 -2.21 -99.49
N GLN A 284 17.71 -2.82 -98.56
CA GLN A 284 18.80 -3.73 -98.91
C GLN A 284 18.28 -4.99 -99.61
N THR A 285 17.10 -5.48 -99.22
CA THR A 285 16.43 -6.59 -99.89
C THR A 285 16.01 -6.21 -101.31
N GLU A 286 15.43 -5.02 -101.49
CA GLU A 286 15.10 -4.49 -102.84
C GLU A 286 16.35 -4.37 -103.73
N ALA A 287 17.45 -3.83 -103.20
CA ALA A 287 18.71 -3.72 -103.93
C ALA A 287 19.31 -5.10 -104.29
N LEU A 288 19.15 -6.10 -103.42
CA LEU A 288 19.54 -7.48 -103.69
C LEU A 288 18.69 -8.10 -104.80
N GLU A 289 17.38 -7.87 -104.81
CA GLU A 289 16.49 -8.32 -105.90
C GLU A 289 16.91 -7.70 -107.24
N ASP A 290 17.23 -6.42 -107.26
CA ASP A 290 17.73 -5.74 -108.47
C ASP A 290 19.08 -6.29 -108.92
N ALA A 291 20.00 -6.58 -107.99
CA ALA A 291 21.29 -7.20 -108.31
C ALA A 291 21.13 -8.64 -108.85
N VAL A 292 20.20 -9.43 -108.31
CA VAL A 292 19.87 -10.76 -108.83
C VAL A 292 19.34 -10.66 -110.26
N ARG A 293 18.40 -9.74 -110.53
CA ARG A 293 17.91 -9.49 -111.90
C ARG A 293 19.05 -9.14 -112.86
N LEU A 294 19.96 -8.26 -112.45
CA LEU A 294 21.12 -7.89 -113.26
C LEU A 294 22.05 -9.10 -113.54
N LEU A 295 22.23 -9.99 -112.57
CA LEU A 295 23.00 -11.23 -112.73
C LEU A 295 22.31 -12.24 -113.66
N GLU A 296 20.97 -12.33 -113.61
CA GLU A 296 20.19 -13.14 -114.55
C GLU A 296 20.34 -12.63 -115.98
N ASP A 297 20.22 -11.31 -116.18
CA ASP A 297 20.46 -10.65 -117.47
C ASP A 297 21.88 -10.91 -117.97
N PHE A 298 22.89 -10.74 -117.11
CA PHE A 298 24.28 -11.00 -117.45
C PHE A 298 24.55 -12.47 -117.80
N SER A 299 23.93 -13.42 -117.08
CA SER A 299 24.01 -14.85 -117.37
C SER A 299 23.40 -15.19 -118.73
N SER A 300 22.24 -14.59 -119.04
CA SER A 300 21.59 -14.70 -120.35
C SER A 300 22.51 -14.20 -121.47
N ASP A 301 23.15 -13.04 -121.26
CA ASP A 301 24.12 -12.47 -122.20
C ASP A 301 25.35 -13.36 -122.39
N LEU A 302 25.92 -13.92 -121.31
CA LEU A 302 27.01 -14.89 -121.39
C LEU A 302 26.61 -16.14 -122.18
N ASN A 303 25.39 -16.63 -121.98
CA ASN A 303 24.89 -17.79 -122.72
C ASN A 303 24.70 -17.45 -124.21
N ASN A 304 24.25 -16.24 -124.53
CA ASN A 304 24.19 -15.74 -125.90
C ASN A 304 25.59 -15.65 -126.53
N VAL A 305 26.59 -15.15 -125.80
CA VAL A 305 27.99 -15.11 -126.23
C VAL A 305 28.54 -16.51 -126.44
N ASN A 306 28.33 -17.44 -125.49
CA ASN A 306 28.77 -18.83 -125.62
C ASN A 306 28.12 -19.51 -126.83
N THR A 307 26.83 -19.31 -127.05
CA THR A 307 26.12 -19.82 -128.23
C THR A 307 26.72 -19.27 -129.53
N LYS A 308 27.10 -17.99 -129.57
CA LYS A 308 27.82 -17.40 -130.72
C LYS A 308 29.20 -18.02 -130.92
N LEU A 309 29.96 -18.26 -129.85
CA LEU A 309 31.28 -18.89 -129.91
C LEU A 309 31.21 -20.35 -130.37
N VAL A 310 30.23 -21.13 -129.89
CA VAL A 310 30.00 -22.51 -130.36
C VAL A 310 29.65 -22.52 -131.85
N LYS A 311 28.78 -21.61 -132.31
CA LYS A 311 28.50 -21.45 -133.75
C LYS A 311 29.76 -21.09 -134.54
N LEU A 312 30.62 -20.23 -134.00
CA LEU A 312 31.89 -19.85 -134.62
C LEU A 312 32.84 -21.05 -134.73
N ALA A 313 32.93 -21.87 -133.68
CA ALA A 313 33.76 -23.08 -133.64
C ALA A 313 33.25 -24.17 -134.61
N GLN A 314 31.94 -24.40 -134.68
CA GLN A 314 31.34 -25.34 -135.65
C GLN A 314 31.46 -24.85 -137.10
N GLY A 315 31.42 -23.53 -137.33
CA GLY A 315 31.71 -22.94 -138.64
C GLY A 315 33.19 -23.03 -139.04
N GLY A 316 34.08 -23.21 -138.07
CA GLY A 316 35.53 -23.34 -138.28
C GLY A 316 35.98 -24.74 -138.74
N GLU A 317 35.18 -25.79 -138.56
CA GLU A 317 35.51 -27.16 -139.02
C GLU A 317 35.19 -27.42 -140.52
N TYR A 318 34.85 -26.39 -141.30
CA TYR A 318 34.60 -26.48 -142.74
C TYR A 318 35.54 -25.62 -143.60
N ILE A 319 36.81 -25.46 -143.18
CA ILE A 319 37.88 -24.88 -144.01
C ILE A 319 39.14 -25.76 -143.93
#